data_AF-A0A124H9X3-F1
#
_entry.id   AF-A0A124H9X3-F1
#
_cell.length_a   1.000
_cell.length_b   1.000
_cell.length_c   1.000
_cell.angle_alpha   90.00
_cell.angle_beta   90.00
_cell.angle_gamma   90.00
#
_symmetry.space_group_name_H-M   'P 1'
#
loop_
_entity.id
_entity.type
_entity.pdbx_description
1 polymer ?
#
loop_
_entity_poly.entity_id
_entity_poly.type
_entity_poly.pdbx_seq_one_letter_code
_entity_poly.pdbx_strand_id
1 'polypeptide(L)'
;MRARTATALAVLTLLTGSACTAGATHPAPPADDVIKAATRALTDDCLTRRGLTPHSGRQRVSDALFGTGRAELSLRLPTGYVVRTHTDGCLAAAQRRLYGDQDRWFRTSVVVNNLRPEAESTGRPLSEVRAAHRAEIAEWRRLRARALTTATALLEGGGTTHPKGNQ
;
A
#
# COMPACT_ATOMS: atom_id res chain seq x y z
N MET A 1 -71.85 -31.48 27.85
CA MET A 1 -73.08 -30.67 27.70
C MET A 1 -72.74 -29.20 27.91
N ARG A 2 -73.15 -28.33 26.95
CA ARG A 2 -73.30 -26.85 27.00
C ARG A 2 -72.01 -26.04 27.32
N ALA A 3 -71.31 -25.47 26.33
CA ALA A 3 -71.59 -24.22 25.60
C ALA A 3 -71.54 -22.96 26.48
N ARG A 4 -70.60 -22.04 26.17
CA ARG A 4 -70.83 -20.59 26.04
C ARG A 4 -69.59 -19.88 25.47
N THR A 5 -69.78 -19.35 24.27
CA THR A 5 -69.00 -18.33 23.59
C THR A 5 -69.03 -17.00 24.34
N ALA A 6 -67.91 -16.26 24.35
CA ALA A 6 -67.91 -14.81 24.42
C ALA A 6 -66.62 -14.26 23.78
N THR A 7 -66.81 -13.18 23.04
CA THR A 7 -65.98 -12.63 21.96
C THR A 7 -65.15 -11.44 22.45
N ALA A 8 -64.08 -11.15 21.71
CA ALA A 8 -63.39 -9.85 21.57
C ALA A 8 -62.39 -9.46 22.68
N LEU A 9 -61.13 -9.20 22.32
CA LEU A 9 -60.71 -7.94 21.70
C LEU A 9 -59.33 -8.11 21.04
N ALA A 10 -59.20 -7.49 19.88
CA ALA A 10 -57.98 -7.41 19.10
C ALA A 10 -56.94 -6.51 19.76
N VAL A 11 -55.68 -6.95 19.79
CA VAL A 11 -54.51 -6.07 19.88
C VAL A 11 -53.56 -6.51 18.78
N LEU A 12 -53.66 -5.85 17.64
CA LEU A 12 -52.72 -5.98 16.53
C LEU A 12 -51.51 -5.10 16.86
N THR A 13 -50.51 -5.66 17.55
CA THR A 13 -49.22 -5.01 17.73
C THR A 13 -48.46 -5.02 16.41
N LEU A 14 -48.42 -3.87 15.74
CA LEU A 14 -47.56 -3.63 14.59
C LEU A 14 -46.09 -3.78 15.00
N LEU A 15 -45.49 -4.91 14.62
CA LEU A 15 -44.04 -5.09 14.59
C LEU A 15 -43.47 -4.32 13.38
N THR A 16 -43.30 -3.00 13.52
CA THR A 16 -42.42 -2.25 12.60
C THR A 16 -40.98 -2.50 12.98
N GLY A 17 -40.50 -3.70 12.66
CA GLY A 17 -39.08 -4.02 12.64
C GLY A 17 -38.44 -3.32 11.46
N SER A 18 -38.03 -2.07 11.65
CA SER A 18 -37.06 -1.41 10.77
C SER A 18 -35.74 -2.16 10.90
N ALA A 19 -35.57 -3.21 10.09
CA ALA A 19 -34.28 -3.82 9.85
C ALA A 19 -33.43 -2.79 9.10
N CYS A 20 -32.78 -1.90 9.85
CA CYS A 20 -31.60 -1.21 9.37
C CYS A 20 -30.60 -2.32 9.04
N THR A 21 -30.53 -2.72 7.77
CA THR A 21 -29.39 -3.45 7.24
C THR A 21 -28.20 -2.52 7.43
N ALA A 22 -27.53 -2.63 8.58
CA ALA A 22 -26.20 -2.11 8.78
C ALA A 22 -25.34 -2.78 7.71
N GLY A 23 -25.17 -2.09 6.58
CA GLY A 23 -24.30 -2.53 5.50
C GLY A 23 -22.97 -2.87 6.14
N ALA A 24 -22.54 -4.13 6.00
CA ALA A 24 -21.28 -4.58 6.53
C ALA A 24 -20.21 -3.60 6.05
N THR A 25 -19.73 -2.76 6.96
CA THR A 25 -18.68 -1.81 6.65
C THR A 25 -17.43 -2.65 6.52
N HIS A 26 -17.05 -2.99 5.30
CA HIS A 26 -15.81 -3.72 5.07
C HIS A 26 -14.66 -2.88 5.68
N PRO A 27 -13.78 -3.49 6.48
CA PRO A 27 -12.64 -2.78 7.02
C PRO A 27 -11.84 -2.15 5.87
N ALA A 28 -11.42 -0.89 6.05
CA ALA A 28 -10.52 -0.27 5.09
C ALA A 28 -9.27 -1.15 4.91
N PRO A 29 -8.77 -1.32 3.67
CA PRO A 29 -7.58 -2.12 3.42
C PRO A 29 -6.38 -1.60 4.21
N PRO A 30 -5.46 -2.49 4.65
CA PRO A 30 -4.22 -2.07 5.28
C PRO A 30 -3.43 -1.09 4.40
N ALA A 31 -2.79 -0.09 5.02
CA ALA A 31 -2.02 0.92 4.30
C ALA A 31 -0.97 0.34 3.34
N ASP A 32 -0.31 -0.75 3.75
CA ASP A 32 0.67 -1.48 2.94
C ASP A 32 0.06 -2.02 1.65
N ASP A 33 -1.17 -2.53 1.71
CA ASP A 33 -1.87 -3.08 0.54
C ASP A 33 -2.27 -1.97 -0.43
N VAL A 34 -2.71 -0.82 0.08
CA VAL A 34 -3.03 0.37 -0.74
C VAL A 34 -1.79 0.88 -1.46
N ILE A 35 -0.67 1.05 -0.74
CA ILE A 35 0.61 1.48 -1.33
C ILE A 35 1.10 0.47 -2.37
N LYS A 36 0.98 -0.83 -2.08
CA LYS A 36 1.37 -1.91 -3.00
C LYS A 36 0.50 -1.94 -4.25
N ALA A 37 -0.81 -1.74 -4.11
CA ALA A 37 -1.74 -1.62 -5.25
C ALA A 37 -1.39 -0.42 -6.12
N ALA A 38 -1.19 0.76 -5.53
CA ALA A 38 -0.79 1.96 -6.29
C ALA A 38 0.57 1.81 -6.95
N THR A 39 1.54 1.17 -6.29
CA THR A 39 2.85 0.87 -6.90
C THR A 39 2.69 0.03 -8.15
N ARG A 40 1.89 -1.05 -8.09
CA ARG A 40 1.61 -1.91 -9.26
C ARG A 40 0.96 -1.13 -10.40
N ALA A 41 -0.09 -0.36 -10.10
CA ALA A 41 -0.77 0.45 -11.11
C ALA A 41 0.19 1.43 -11.81
N LEU A 42 1.03 2.13 -11.05
CA LEU A 42 2.04 3.05 -11.59
C LEU A 42 3.10 2.33 -12.44
N THR A 43 3.56 1.16 -12.01
CA THR A 43 4.54 0.38 -12.78
C THR A 43 3.94 -0.18 -14.06
N ASP A 44 2.72 -0.69 -14.03
CA ASP A 44 2.03 -1.27 -15.18
C ASP A 44 1.75 -0.20 -16.25
N ASP A 45 1.29 0.96 -15.82
CA ASP A 45 1.04 2.13 -16.66
C ASP A 45 2.35 2.67 -17.28
N CYS A 46 3.44 2.71 -16.51
CA CYS A 46 4.76 3.04 -17.03
C CYS A 46 5.27 2.04 -18.07
N LEU A 47 5.10 0.73 -17.82
CA LEU A 47 5.49 -0.31 -18.77
C LEU A 47 4.66 -0.22 -20.05
N THR A 48 3.35 0.02 -19.93
CA THR A 48 2.42 0.19 -21.06
C THR A 48 2.82 1.38 -21.93
N ARG A 49 3.12 2.54 -21.33
CA ARG A 49 3.63 3.72 -22.06
C ARG A 49 4.96 3.45 -22.80
N ARG A 50 5.76 2.52 -22.32
CA ARG A 50 6.99 2.06 -22.98
C ARG A 50 6.74 0.99 -24.05
N GLY A 51 5.49 0.73 -24.39
CA GLY A 51 5.09 -0.28 -25.39
C GLY A 51 5.37 -1.72 -24.94
N LEU A 52 5.50 -1.96 -23.62
CA LEU A 52 5.73 -3.29 -23.09
C LEU A 52 4.40 -3.93 -22.69
N THR A 53 4.21 -5.18 -23.13
CA THR A 53 3.06 -6.01 -22.78
C THR A 53 3.53 -7.22 -21.96
N PRO A 54 2.62 -8.02 -21.37
CA PRO A 54 2.99 -9.27 -20.69
C PRO A 54 3.74 -10.27 -21.57
N HIS A 55 3.60 -10.16 -22.90
CA HIS A 55 4.28 -11.01 -23.88
C HIS A 55 5.64 -10.46 -24.34
N SER A 56 6.01 -9.24 -23.90
CA SER A 56 7.35 -8.73 -24.11
C SER A 56 8.40 -9.66 -23.49
N GLY A 57 9.57 -9.76 -24.11
CA GLY A 57 10.67 -10.57 -23.57
C GLY A 57 11.01 -10.19 -22.12
N ARG A 58 11.19 -11.21 -21.28
CA ARG A 58 11.40 -11.08 -19.83
C ARG A 58 12.49 -10.07 -19.47
N GLN A 59 13.62 -10.09 -20.18
CA GLN A 59 14.73 -9.17 -19.94
C GLN A 59 14.34 -7.72 -20.20
N ARG A 60 13.67 -7.44 -21.34
CA ARG A 60 13.19 -6.08 -21.66
C ARG A 60 12.23 -5.54 -20.60
N VAL A 61 11.34 -6.40 -20.08
CA VAL A 61 10.43 -6.02 -18.99
C VAL A 61 11.21 -5.75 -17.70
N SER A 62 12.15 -6.63 -17.35
CA SER A 62 13.01 -6.47 -16.17
C SER A 62 13.80 -5.17 -16.21
N ASP A 63 14.48 -4.89 -17.32
CA ASP A 63 15.26 -3.68 -17.55
C ASP A 63 14.41 -2.41 -17.44
N ALA A 64 13.20 -2.43 -18.01
CA ALA A 64 12.28 -1.31 -17.90
C ALA A 64 11.68 -1.13 -16.51
N LEU A 65 11.40 -2.23 -15.79
CA LEU A 65 10.81 -2.22 -14.47
C LEU A 65 11.82 -1.74 -13.42
N PHE A 66 13.00 -2.35 -13.41
CA PHE A 66 14.01 -2.15 -12.37
C PHE A 66 15.07 -1.10 -12.73
N GLY A 67 15.16 -0.69 -13.99
CA GLY A 67 16.20 0.20 -14.48
C GLY A 67 17.43 -0.56 -14.98
N THR A 68 18.24 0.11 -15.78
CA THR A 68 19.52 -0.40 -16.34
C THR A 68 20.66 0.60 -16.20
N GLY A 69 20.37 1.82 -15.75
CA GLY A 69 21.39 2.83 -15.46
C GLY A 69 22.35 2.37 -14.37
N ARG A 70 23.47 3.08 -14.17
CA ARG A 70 24.30 2.84 -12.98
C ARG A 70 23.46 3.09 -11.74
N ALA A 71 23.41 2.14 -10.80
CA ALA A 71 22.70 2.37 -9.53
C ALA A 71 23.25 3.63 -8.86
N GLU A 72 22.40 4.65 -8.76
CA GLU A 72 22.80 5.98 -8.27
C GLU A 72 22.75 6.04 -6.74
N LEU A 73 21.97 5.15 -6.11
CA LEU A 73 21.83 5.11 -4.65
C LEU A 73 22.45 3.84 -4.07
N SER A 74 23.24 4.04 -3.01
CA SER A 74 23.96 2.98 -2.32
C SER A 74 24.07 3.32 -0.85
N LEU A 75 23.77 2.35 0.02
CA LEU A 75 23.93 2.49 1.47
C LEU A 75 24.65 1.27 2.03
N ARG A 76 25.76 1.50 2.73
CA ARG A 76 26.45 0.47 3.50
C ARG A 76 25.78 0.36 4.87
N LEU A 77 25.36 -0.85 5.22
CA LEU A 77 24.76 -1.17 6.50
C LEU A 77 25.84 -1.46 7.56
N PRO A 78 25.52 -1.32 8.86
CA PRO A 78 26.40 -1.72 9.95
C PRO A 78 26.80 -3.20 9.91
N THR A 79 25.98 -4.05 9.27
CA THR A 79 26.27 -5.46 8.99
C THR A 79 27.37 -5.68 7.94
N GLY A 80 27.87 -4.61 7.31
CA GLY A 80 28.87 -4.66 6.24
C GLY A 80 28.30 -4.77 4.82
N TYR A 81 27.05 -5.24 4.68
CA TYR A 81 26.35 -5.34 3.40
C TYR A 81 26.12 -3.97 2.75
N VAL A 82 26.09 -3.94 1.42
CA VAL A 82 25.77 -2.73 0.64
C VAL A 82 24.45 -2.96 -0.09
N VAL A 83 23.45 -2.15 0.24
CA VAL A 83 22.18 -2.12 -0.50
C VAL A 83 22.30 -1.08 -1.61
N ARG A 84 21.86 -1.43 -2.82
CA ARG A 84 21.88 -0.54 -3.99
C ARG A 84 20.51 -0.52 -4.64
N THR A 85 20.16 0.60 -5.23
CA THR A 85 18.97 0.68 -6.10
C THR A 85 19.23 1.59 -7.28
N HIS A 86 18.56 1.27 -8.39
CA HIS A 86 18.49 2.12 -9.55
C HIS A 86 17.52 3.27 -9.28
N THR A 87 17.85 4.45 -9.79
CA THR A 87 16.98 5.64 -9.78
C THR A 87 16.22 5.78 -11.10
N ASP A 88 16.48 4.91 -12.07
CA ASP A 88 15.70 4.78 -13.30
C ASP A 88 14.75 3.56 -13.26
N GLY A 89 14.03 3.36 -14.35
CA GLY A 89 13.00 2.33 -14.43
C GLY A 89 11.65 2.73 -13.84
N CYS A 90 10.65 1.89 -14.09
CA CYS A 90 9.27 2.15 -13.70
C CYS A 90 9.06 2.08 -12.19
N LEU A 91 9.79 1.22 -11.47
CA LEU A 91 9.70 1.12 -10.03
C LEU A 91 10.24 2.38 -9.33
N ALA A 92 11.39 2.90 -9.76
CA ALA A 92 11.94 4.15 -9.24
C ALA A 92 11.00 5.34 -9.48
N ALA A 93 10.39 5.40 -10.67
CA ALA A 93 9.40 6.42 -10.99
C ALA A 93 8.16 6.33 -10.08
N ALA A 94 7.65 5.12 -9.82
CA ALA A 94 6.54 4.90 -8.90
C ALA A 94 6.89 5.32 -7.47
N GLN A 95 8.10 4.97 -6.99
CA GLN A 95 8.59 5.36 -5.67
C GLN A 95 8.69 6.88 -5.52
N ARG A 96 9.26 7.59 -6.51
CA ARG A 96 9.28 9.07 -6.53
C ARG A 96 7.88 9.67 -6.48
N ARG A 97 6.93 9.11 -7.23
CA ARG A 97 5.55 9.61 -7.20
C ARG A 97 4.94 9.47 -5.81
N LEU A 98 5.04 8.30 -5.20
CA LEU A 98 4.40 7.96 -3.92
C LEU A 98 5.10 8.60 -2.73
N TYR A 99 6.43 8.52 -2.65
CA TYR A 99 7.21 8.95 -1.48
C TYR A 99 7.86 10.33 -1.65
N GLY A 100 8.08 10.78 -2.89
CA GLY A 100 8.62 12.11 -3.20
C GLY A 100 10.12 12.04 -3.41
N ASP A 101 10.85 12.46 -2.40
CA ASP A 101 12.32 12.44 -2.38
C ASP A 101 12.83 10.99 -2.35
N GLN A 102 13.42 10.53 -3.46
CA GLN A 102 13.86 9.14 -3.62
C GLN A 102 15.06 8.82 -2.73
N ASP A 103 16.01 9.73 -2.59
CA ASP A 103 17.23 9.52 -1.80
C ASP A 103 16.86 9.37 -0.33
N ARG A 104 15.96 10.24 0.13
CA ARG A 104 15.45 10.19 1.50
C ARG A 104 14.62 8.96 1.75
N TRP A 105 13.74 8.58 0.82
CA TRP A 105 13.00 7.32 0.87
C TRP A 105 13.94 6.12 0.95
N PHE A 106 14.95 6.06 0.09
CA PHE A 106 15.88 4.95 0.02
C PHE A 106 16.64 4.81 1.34
N ARG A 107 17.27 5.89 1.81
CA ARG A 107 18.05 5.86 3.06
C ARG A 107 17.21 5.41 4.25
N THR A 108 16.04 6.03 4.45
CA THR A 108 15.21 5.75 5.63
C THR A 108 14.57 4.36 5.57
N SER A 109 14.08 3.92 4.41
CA SER A 109 13.51 2.59 4.25
C SER A 109 14.55 1.50 4.46
N VAL A 110 15.76 1.67 3.89
CA VAL A 110 16.84 0.70 4.05
C VAL A 110 17.27 0.62 5.53
N VAL A 111 17.45 1.74 6.23
CA VAL A 111 17.78 1.71 7.66
C VAL A 111 16.68 1.01 8.47
N VAL A 112 15.42 1.45 8.32
CA VAL A 112 14.32 0.94 9.15
C VAL A 112 14.04 -0.55 8.89
N ASN A 113 14.15 -1.00 7.64
CA ASN A 113 13.95 -2.41 7.29
C ASN A 113 15.10 -3.32 7.75
N ASN A 114 16.23 -2.76 8.18
CA ASN A 114 17.41 -3.51 8.62
C ASN A 114 17.77 -3.35 10.10
N LEU A 115 16.92 -2.72 10.93
CA LEU A 115 17.19 -2.54 12.36
C LEU A 115 17.37 -3.86 13.13
N ARG A 116 16.62 -4.90 12.76
CA ARG A 116 16.76 -6.23 13.38
C ARG A 116 18.09 -6.90 12.99
N PRO A 117 18.44 -7.02 11.69
CA PRO A 117 19.76 -7.47 11.28
C PRO A 117 20.92 -6.68 11.92
N GLU A 118 20.78 -5.36 12.08
CA GLU A 118 21.77 -4.55 12.80
C GLU A 118 21.90 -4.95 14.28
N ALA A 119 20.78 -5.10 14.99
CA ALA A 119 20.77 -5.52 16.39
C ALA A 119 21.45 -6.88 16.57
N GLU A 120 21.12 -7.84 15.71
CA GLU A 120 21.72 -9.18 15.69
C GLU A 120 23.24 -9.11 15.43
N SER A 121 23.66 -8.35 14.42
CA SER A 121 25.07 -8.22 14.05
C SER A 121 25.92 -7.49 15.08
N THR A 122 25.33 -6.59 15.86
CA THR A 122 26.04 -5.77 16.85
C THR A 122 25.93 -6.32 18.28
N GLY A 123 25.13 -7.37 18.49
CA GLY A 123 24.85 -7.90 19.83
C GLY A 123 24.05 -6.94 20.73
N ARG A 124 23.39 -5.92 20.15
CA ARG A 124 22.64 -4.89 20.89
C ARG A 124 21.15 -5.25 20.97
N PRO A 125 20.44 -4.91 22.06
CA PRO A 125 19.00 -5.04 22.11
C PRO A 125 18.31 -4.23 20.99
N LEU A 126 17.27 -4.80 20.36
CA LEU A 126 16.52 -4.11 19.29
C LEU A 126 15.89 -2.79 19.76
N SER A 127 15.52 -2.68 21.04
CA SER A 127 15.01 -1.43 21.63
C SER A 127 16.06 -0.32 21.60
N GLU A 128 17.31 -0.64 21.89
CA GLU A 128 18.43 0.30 21.89
C GLU A 128 18.76 0.76 20.46
N VAL A 129 18.80 -0.19 19.51
CA VAL A 129 18.97 0.12 18.08
C VAL A 129 17.84 1.02 17.58
N ARG A 130 16.58 0.72 17.93
CA ARG A 130 15.43 1.60 17.59
C ARG A 130 15.54 2.99 18.21
N ALA A 131 16.03 3.10 19.45
CA ALA A 131 16.22 4.39 20.10
C ALA A 131 17.31 5.23 19.40
N ALA A 132 18.37 4.58 18.95
CA ALA A 132 19.43 5.21 18.16
C ALA A 132 18.92 5.73 16.81
N HIS A 133 18.05 4.98 16.12
CA HIS A 133 17.47 5.33 14.81
C HIS A 133 16.09 6.02 14.87
N ARG A 134 15.77 6.67 15.99
CA ARG A 134 14.43 7.29 16.18
C ARG A 134 14.08 8.33 15.11
N ALA A 135 15.08 9.03 14.56
CA ALA A 135 14.89 10.06 13.54
C ALA A 135 14.51 9.42 12.19
N GLU A 136 15.21 8.37 11.78
CA GLU A 136 14.93 7.59 10.58
C GLU A 136 13.56 6.91 10.67
N ILE A 137 13.20 6.38 11.84
CA ILE A 137 11.86 5.81 12.08
C ILE A 137 10.77 6.89 11.93
N ALA A 138 10.98 8.08 12.49
CA ALA A 138 10.02 9.18 12.36
C ALA A 138 9.89 9.68 10.91
N GLU A 139 11.00 9.80 10.19
CA GLU A 139 11.00 10.20 8.78
C GLU A 139 10.34 9.12 7.91
N TRP A 140 10.63 7.85 8.15
CA TRP A 140 9.98 6.75 7.44
C TRP A 140 8.46 6.78 7.61
N ARG A 141 7.97 7.05 8.83
CA ARG A 141 6.53 7.22 9.09
C ARG A 141 5.93 8.38 8.30
N ARG A 142 6.61 9.53 8.22
CA ARG A 142 6.16 10.68 7.41
C ARG A 142 6.08 10.34 5.93
N LEU A 143 7.13 9.70 5.39
CA LEU A 143 7.18 9.28 3.99
C LEU A 143 6.09 8.24 3.68
N ARG A 144 5.85 7.29 4.58
CA ARG A 144 4.75 6.31 4.45
C ARG A 144 3.37 6.96 4.49
N ALA A 145 3.16 7.96 5.35
CA ALA A 145 1.90 8.69 5.40
C ALA A 145 1.63 9.43 4.08
N ARG A 146 2.64 10.13 3.53
CA ARG A 146 2.55 10.76 2.21
C ARG A 146 2.24 9.74 1.11
N ALA A 147 2.92 8.60 1.12
CA ALA A 147 2.70 7.54 0.15
C ALA A 147 1.28 6.98 0.22
N LEU A 148 0.74 6.80 1.42
CA LEU A 148 -0.64 6.38 1.60
C LEU A 148 -1.62 7.41 1.02
N THR A 149 -1.50 8.69 1.39
CA THR A 149 -2.35 9.76 0.84
C THR A 149 -2.29 9.81 -0.69
N THR A 150 -1.08 9.69 -1.24
CA THR A 150 -0.88 9.71 -2.70
C THR A 150 -1.48 8.47 -3.36
N ALA A 151 -1.29 7.30 -2.77
CA ALA A 151 -1.81 6.02 -3.26
C ALA A 151 -3.33 5.99 -3.27
N THR A 152 -3.98 6.43 -2.18
CA THR A 152 -5.43 6.54 -2.10
C THR A 152 -5.99 7.43 -3.20
N ALA A 153 -5.45 8.65 -3.35
CA ALA A 153 -5.91 9.58 -4.39
C ALA A 153 -5.73 9.03 -5.82
N LEU A 154 -4.62 8.32 -6.08
CA LEU A 154 -4.38 7.69 -7.38
C LEU A 154 -5.40 6.59 -7.69
N LEU A 155 -5.72 5.75 -6.71
CA LEU A 155 -6.63 4.62 -6.90
C LEU A 155 -8.09 5.06 -6.98
N GLU A 156 -8.48 6.08 -6.21
CA GLU A 156 -9.82 6.68 -6.29
C GLU A 156 -10.02 7.45 -7.61
N GLY A 157 -9.01 8.22 -8.04
CA GLY A 157 -9.05 8.96 -9.30
C GLY A 157 -9.13 8.05 -10.54
N GLY A 158 -8.39 6.93 -10.53
CA GLY A 158 -8.39 5.95 -11.62
C GLY A 158 -9.73 5.21 -11.79
N GLY A 159 -10.56 5.15 -10.75
CA GLY A 159 -11.88 4.50 -10.78
C GLY A 159 -12.96 5.24 -11.58
N THR A 160 -12.68 6.46 -12.05
CA THR A 160 -13.66 7.31 -12.77
C THR A 160 -13.58 7.21 -14.30
N THR A 161 -12.66 6.41 -14.85
CA THR A 161 -12.53 6.21 -16.31
C THR A 161 -12.97 4.80 -16.71
N HIS A 162 -14.28 4.56 -16.63
CA HIS A 162 -14.93 3.51 -17.41
C HIS A 162 -16.05 4.17 -18.23
N PRO A 163 -15.87 4.40 -19.54
CA PRO A 163 -17.03 4.66 -20.38
C PRO A 163 -17.89 3.39 -20.35
N LYS A 164 -19.12 3.49 -19.88
CA LYS A 164 -20.13 2.47 -20.13
C LYS A 164 -20.24 2.35 -21.66
N GLY A 165 -19.71 1.26 -22.20
CA GLY A 165 -20.03 0.86 -23.56
C GLY A 165 -21.53 0.59 -23.61
N ASN A 166 -22.26 1.44 -24.34
CA ASN A 166 -23.57 1.05 -24.84
C ASN A 166 -23.31 0.05 -25.97
N GLN A 167 -23.74 -1.19 -25.77
CA GLN A 167 -24.23 -2.04 -26.84
C GLN A 167 -25.76 -1.93 -26.85
#